data_AF-A0A9X1XL17-F1
#
_entry.id   AF-A0A9X1XL17-F1
#
_cell.length_a   1.000
_cell.length_b   1.000
_cell.length_c   1.000
_cell.angle_alpha   90.00
_cell.angle_beta   90.00
_cell.angle_gamma   90.00
#
_symmetry.space_group_name_H-M   'P 1'
#
loop_
_entity.id
_entity.type
_entity.pdbx_description
1 polymer ?
#
loop_
_entity_poly.entity_id
_entity_poly.type
_entity_poly.pdbx_seq_one_letter_code
_entity_poly.pdbx_strand_id
1 'polypeptide(L)' 'MSNNEQIIMNCLKKVLHNVEFDHDSNLLELGIDSMTFIRLVVEIEDEFDIEIEDEEIVLQNFESIQSIVKLVERNL' A
#
# COMPACT_ATOMS: atom_id res chain seq x y z
N MET A 1 -0.60 -13.83 -9.24
CA MET A 1 -0.39 -12.41 -8.94
C MET A 1 -1.07 -11.60 -10.01
N SER A 2 -2.00 -10.74 -9.61
CA SER A 2 -2.63 -9.76 -10.52
C SER A 2 -1.65 -8.62 -10.83
N ASN A 3 -1.92 -7.85 -11.88
CA ASN A 3 -1.09 -6.68 -12.21
C ASN A 3 -1.06 -5.67 -11.05
N ASN A 4 -2.22 -5.44 -10.40
CA ASN A 4 -2.37 -4.51 -9.28
C ASN A 4 -1.53 -4.91 -8.06
N GLU A 5 -1.52 -6.20 -7.71
CA GLU A 5 -0.68 -6.73 -6.63
C GLU A 5 0.80 -6.45 -6.89
N GLN A 6 1.25 -6.63 -8.15
CA GLN A 6 2.64 -6.44 -8.51
C GLN A 6 3.07 -4.96 -8.42
N ILE A 7 2.19 -4.04 -8.81
CA ILE A 7 2.42 -2.60 -8.66
C ILE A 7 2.53 -2.25 -7.17
N ILE A 8 1.57 -2.70 -6.34
CA ILE A 8 1.59 -2.43 -4.89
C ILE A 8 2.85 -2.99 -4.22
N MET A 9 3.30 -4.19 -4.59
CA MET A 9 4.56 -4.73 -4.08
C MET A 9 5.76 -3.86 -4.47
N ASN A 10 5.76 -3.24 -5.65
CA ASN A 10 6.82 -2.32 -6.05
C ASN A 10 6.76 -1.01 -5.24
N CYS A 11 5.57 -0.44 -5.02
CA CYS A 11 5.40 0.74 -4.16
C CYS A 11 5.91 0.47 -2.73
N LEU A 12 5.54 -0.68 -2.15
CA LEU A 12 6.00 -1.10 -0.83
C LEU A 12 7.53 -1.23 -0.76
N LYS A 13 8.18 -1.78 -1.79
CA LYS A 13 9.65 -1.86 -1.87
C LYS A 13 10.32 -0.50 -1.93
N LYS A 14 9.71 0.50 -2.57
CA LYS A 14 10.21 1.88 -2.59
C LYS A 14 10.10 2.55 -1.23
N VAL A 15 9.09 2.20 -0.43
CA VAL A 15 8.83 2.86 0.87
C VAL A 15 9.55 2.18 2.03
N LEU A 16 9.51 0.85 2.10
CA LEU A 16 10.00 0.04 3.24
C LEU A 16 11.47 -0.39 3.08
N HIS A 17 12.34 0.49 2.58
CA HIS A 17 13.75 0.20 2.31
C HIS A 17 14.39 -0.85 3.25
N ASN A 18 14.92 -1.94 2.69
CA ASN A 18 15.57 -3.06 3.40
C ASN A 18 14.66 -3.93 4.30
N VAL A 19 13.34 -3.89 4.11
CA VAL A 19 12.40 -4.83 4.74
C VAL A 19 12.02 -5.92 3.73
N GLU A 20 12.20 -7.17 4.11
CA GLU A 20 11.65 -8.30 3.37
C GLU A 20 10.19 -8.54 3.79
N PHE A 21 9.32 -8.71 2.80
CA PHE A 21 7.92 -9.01 2.99
C PHE A 21 7.42 -9.90 1.85
N ASP A 22 6.39 -10.68 2.13
CA ASP A 22 5.68 -11.53 1.18
C ASP A 22 4.21 -11.13 1.09
N HIS A 23 3.42 -11.91 0.36
CA HIS A 23 1.99 -11.64 0.14
C HIS A 23 1.17 -11.70 1.43
N ASP A 24 1.53 -12.60 2.34
CA ASP A 24 0.81 -12.88 3.58
C ASP A 24 1.32 -12.04 4.77
N SER A 25 2.32 -11.19 4.53
CA SER A 25 2.96 -10.37 5.56
C SER A 25 2.01 -9.30 6.10
N ASN A 26 1.97 -9.18 7.43
CA ASN A 26 1.33 -8.05 8.09
C ASN A 26 2.24 -6.82 8.01
N LEU A 27 1.85 -5.85 7.19
CA LEU A 27 2.66 -4.67 6.90
C LEU A 27 2.80 -3.76 8.13
N LEU A 28 1.83 -3.77 9.05
CA LEU A 28 1.92 -3.01 10.30
C LEU A 28 2.98 -3.59 11.24
N GLU A 29 3.13 -4.92 11.27
CA GLU A 29 4.17 -5.58 12.06
C GLU A 29 5.57 -5.36 11.48
N LEU A 30 5.66 -5.09 10.17
CA LEU A 30 6.89 -4.81 9.45
C LEU A 30 7.41 -3.38 9.65
N GLY A 31 6.71 -2.57 10.45
CA GLY A 31 7.14 -1.22 10.79
C GLY A 31 6.64 -0.14 9.84
N ILE A 32 5.51 -0.38 9.14
CA ILE A 32 4.76 0.75 8.58
C ILE A 32 4.32 1.66 9.73
N ASP A 33 4.92 2.84 9.77
CA ASP A 33 4.57 3.96 10.64
C ASP A 33 3.78 5.03 9.88
N SER A 34 3.36 6.10 10.56
CA SER A 34 2.56 7.16 9.94
C SER A 34 3.26 7.85 8.76
N MET A 35 4.60 7.89 8.73
CA MET A 35 5.34 8.58 7.66
C MET A 35 5.51 7.70 6.43
N THR A 36 5.82 6.43 6.63
CA THR A 36 5.92 5.44 5.54
C THR A 36 4.54 5.16 4.95
N PHE A 37 3.51 5.07 5.77
CA PHE A 37 2.13 4.98 5.33
C PHE A 37 1.70 6.13 4.40
N ILE A 38 1.92 7.39 4.80
CA ILE A 38 1.56 8.54 3.96
C ILE A 38 2.34 8.55 2.63
N ARG A 39 3.62 8.16 2.64
CA ARG A 39 4.40 8.01 1.40
C ARG A 39 3.83 6.92 0.49
N LEU A 40 3.38 5.81 1.08
CA LEU A 40 2.78 4.72 0.32
C LEU A 40 1.48 5.14 -0.35
N VAL A 41 0.64 5.93 0.32
CA VAL A 41 -0.57 6.52 -0.26
C VAL A 41 -0.21 7.33 -1.51
N VAL A 42 0.72 8.28 -1.38
CA VAL A 42 1.17 9.13 -2.50
C VAL A 42 1.74 8.31 -3.67
N GLU A 43 2.57 7.29 -3.39
CA GLU A 43 3.11 6.41 -4.43
C GLU A 43 2.03 5.58 -5.14
N ILE A 44 0.95 5.22 -4.45
CA ILE A 44 -0.17 4.48 -5.04
C ILE A 44 -1.00 5.40 -5.92
N GLU A 45 -1.32 6.60 -5.45
CA GLU A 45 -2.06 7.61 -6.22
C GLU A 45 -1.36 7.93 -7.54
N ASP A 46 -0.03 8.14 -7.51
CA ASP A 46 0.77 8.42 -8.70
C ASP A 46 0.85 7.22 -9.67
N GLU A 47 1.03 5.99 -9.18
CA GLU A 47 1.16 4.80 -10.04
C GLU A 47 -0.16 4.36 -10.67
N PHE A 48 -1.29 4.63 -10.02
CA PHE A 48 -2.63 4.26 -10.52
C PHE A 48 -3.41 5.44 -11.12
N ASP A 49 -2.91 6.68 -11.02
CA ASP A 49 -3.60 7.91 -11.42
C ASP A 49 -4.99 8.05 -10.75
N ILE A 50 -5.02 7.81 -9.43
CA ILE A 50 -6.21 7.86 -8.58
C ILE A 50 -6.03 8.86 -7.43
N GLU A 51 -7.13 9.21 -6.76
CA GLU A 51 -7.13 10.00 -5.52
C GLU A 51 -7.82 9.16 -4.44
N ILE A 52 -7.18 9.02 -3.26
CA ILE A 52 -7.72 8.28 -2.13
C ILE A 52 -8.34 9.30 -1.17
N GLU A 53 -9.64 9.12 -0.84
CA GLU A 53 -10.33 10.02 0.09
C GLU A 53 -9.65 10.03 1.47
N ASP A 54 -9.53 11.21 2.09
CA ASP A 54 -8.87 11.40 3.40
C ASP A 54 -9.44 10.46 4.48
N GLU A 55 -10.73 10.14 4.42
CA GLU A 55 -11.37 9.20 5.35
C GLU A 55 -10.93 7.74 5.17
N GLU A 56 -10.48 7.37 3.97
CA GLU A 56 -9.94 6.04 3.65
C GLU A 56 -8.44 5.91 3.96
N ILE A 57 -7.75 7.02 4.23
CA ILE A 57 -6.35 7.08 4.67
C ILE A 57 -6.25 6.64 6.14
N VAL A 58 -6.51 5.36 6.38
CA VAL A 58 -6.44 4.70 7.69
C VAL A 58 -5.56 3.46 7.65
N LEU A 59 -4.77 3.23 8.70
CA LEU A 59 -3.81 2.11 8.80
C LEU A 59 -4.45 0.73 8.57
N GLN A 60 -5.74 0.57 8.86
CA GLN A 60 -6.49 -0.68 8.64
C GLN A 60 -6.52 -1.10 7.17
N ASN A 61 -6.59 -0.13 6.24
CA ASN A 61 -6.57 -0.41 4.80
C ASN A 61 -5.18 -0.84 4.30
N PHE A 62 -4.15 -0.73 5.15
CA PHE A 62 -2.75 -0.95 4.82
C PHE A 62 -2.13 -2.08 5.65
N GLU A 63 -2.96 -2.93 6.27
CA GLU A 63 -2.52 -4.08 7.03
C GLU A 63 -1.87 -5.18 6.19
N SER A 64 -2.30 -5.32 4.93
CA SER A 64 -1.86 -6.36 4.00
C SER A 64 -1.90 -5.85 2.57
N ILE A 65 -1.13 -6.49 1.68
CA ILE A 65 -1.17 -6.20 0.24
C ILE A 65 -2.60 -6.32 -0.29
N GLN A 66 -3.33 -7.36 0.14
CA GLN A 66 -4.70 -7.58 -0.31
C GLN A 66 -5.68 -6.48 0.12
N SER A 67 -5.49 -5.89 1.31
CA SER A 67 -6.31 -4.77 1.78
C SER A 67 -6.05 -3.51 0.94
N ILE A 68 -4.79 -3.26 0.60
CA ILE A 68 -4.39 -2.13 -0.27
C ILE A 68 -4.95 -2.33 -1.69
N VAL A 69 -4.85 -3.54 -2.25
CA VAL A 69 -5.44 -3.85 -3.58
C VAL A 69 -6.92 -3.53 -3.60
N LYS A 70 -7.67 -3.91 -2.56
CA LYS A 70 -9.11 -3.62 -2.46
C LYS A 70 -9.41 -2.13 -2.36
N LEU A 71 -8.55 -1.36 -1.69
CA LEU A 71 -8.68 0.10 -1.61
C LEU A 71 -8.50 0.71 -3.00
N VAL A 72 -7.43 0.33 -3.71
CA VAL A 72 -7.14 0.80 -5.06
C VAL A 72 -8.26 0.43 -6.04
N GLU A 73 -8.72 -0.82 -6.03
CA GLU A 73 -9.77 -1.30 -6.94
C GLU A 73 -11.14 -0.64 -6.73
N ARG A 74 -11.38 0.04 -5.60
CA ARG A 74 -12.59 0.85 -5.39
C ARG A 74 -12.53 2.22 -6.04
N ASN A 75 -11.30 2.70 -6.28
CA ASN A 75 -11.00 4.03 -6.79
C ASN A 75 -10.57 4.01 -8.28
N LEU A 76 -10.53 2.82 -8.90
CA LEU A 76 -10.35 2.59 -10.34
C LEU A 76 -11.70 2.55 -11.08
#